data_AF-A0A843GK42-F1
#
_entry.id   AF-A0A843GK42-F1
#
_cell.length_a   1.000
_cell.length_b   1.000
_cell.length_c   1.000
_cell.angle_alpha   90.00
_cell.angle_beta   90.00
_cell.angle_gamma   90.00
#
_symmetry.space_group_name_H-M   'P 1'
#
loop_
_entity.id
_entity.type
_entity.pdbx_description
1 polymer ?
#
loop_
_entity_poly.entity_id
_entity_poly.type
_entity_poly.pdbx_seq_one_letter_code
_entity_poly.pdbx_strand_id
1 'polypeptide(L)'
;MIIIMSNIKIRKGVWETNSSSTHALVIKREEPKELPEELYFDMGEFGWEQSWNSDAETKGRYLHTAIYQRFYDYENDKQKYYEYRNKITDILSNYHIKASWLDVETIEPNSWYYIDHCDELEGFIELIIDQPSLLIDWLFNEQSLLITDNDNSDMEYFEEAEQKYADKEDYIFYGKYN
;
A
#
# COMPACT_ATOMS: atom_id res chain seq x y z
N MET A 1 -14.62 -25.49 -28.16
CA MET A 1 -13.60 -24.44 -27.95
C MET A 1 -14.36 -23.20 -27.50
N ILE A 2 -14.34 -22.91 -26.21
CA ILE A 2 -15.05 -21.76 -25.64
C ILE A 2 -14.06 -20.59 -25.67
N ILE A 3 -14.36 -19.58 -26.47
CA ILE A 3 -13.64 -18.30 -26.44
C ILE A 3 -14.36 -17.48 -25.38
N ILE A 4 -13.69 -17.24 -24.26
CA ILE A 4 -14.17 -16.29 -23.25
C ILE A 4 -13.79 -14.91 -23.80
N MET A 5 -14.79 -14.16 -24.26
CA MET A 5 -14.59 -12.77 -24.66
C MET A 5 -14.53 -11.91 -23.39
N SER A 6 -13.35 -11.38 -23.07
CA SER A 6 -13.24 -10.25 -22.15
C SER A 6 -13.91 -9.03 -22.79
N ASN A 7 -14.81 -8.38 -22.06
CA ASN A 7 -15.53 -7.18 -22.51
C ASN A 7 -14.62 -5.94 -22.43
N ILE A 8 -13.60 -5.86 -23.30
CA ILE A 8 -12.81 -4.64 -23.44
C ILE A 8 -13.62 -3.63 -24.26
N LYS A 9 -14.05 -2.54 -23.64
CA LYS A 9 -14.88 -1.51 -24.26
C LYS A 9 -14.01 -0.33 -24.73
N ILE A 10 -13.35 -0.48 -25.87
CA ILE A 10 -12.52 0.59 -26.46
C ILE A 10 -13.43 1.74 -26.98
N ARG A 11 -13.30 2.94 -26.42
CA ARG A 11 -14.03 4.14 -26.89
C ARG A 11 -13.24 4.82 -28.01
N LYS A 12 -13.82 4.92 -29.21
CA LYS A 12 -13.19 5.63 -30.34
C LYS A 12 -13.08 7.14 -30.05
N GLY A 13 -11.86 7.68 -30.13
CA GLY A 13 -11.58 9.12 -30.06
C GLY A 13 -11.07 9.64 -28.72
N VAL A 14 -10.75 8.75 -27.78
CA VAL A 14 -10.09 9.08 -26.51
C VAL A 14 -8.63 8.63 -26.63
N TRP A 15 -7.68 9.51 -26.27
CA TRP A 15 -6.33 9.05 -25.94
C TRP A 15 -6.46 8.43 -24.56
N GLU A 16 -6.62 7.11 -24.49
CA GLU A 16 -6.45 6.39 -23.24
C GLU A 16 -4.94 6.35 -22.99
N THR A 17 -4.47 7.12 -22.01
CA THR A 17 -3.17 6.88 -21.42
C THR A 17 -3.34 5.63 -20.57
N ASN A 18 -3.19 4.46 -21.18
CA ASN A 18 -3.19 3.18 -20.49
C ASN A 18 -1.80 2.99 -19.86
N SER A 19 -1.63 3.58 -18.69
CA SER A 19 -0.64 3.16 -17.73
C SER A 19 -1.30 3.33 -16.39
N SER A 20 -2.01 2.30 -15.94
CA SER A 20 -2.56 2.29 -14.61
C SER A 20 -1.77 1.30 -13.78
N SER A 21 -1.15 1.80 -12.72
CA SER A 21 -0.69 0.92 -11.67
C SER A 21 -1.89 0.23 -11.00
N THR A 22 -1.66 -0.97 -10.46
CA THR A 22 -2.62 -1.66 -9.60
C THR A 22 -1.90 -2.22 -8.40
N HIS A 23 -2.45 -1.97 -7.21
CA HIS A 23 -1.81 -2.35 -5.95
C HIS A 23 -2.73 -3.27 -5.14
N ALA A 24 -2.16 -4.31 -4.56
CA ALA A 24 -2.86 -5.18 -3.62
C ALA A 24 -2.11 -5.27 -2.29
N LEU A 25 -2.86 -5.09 -1.20
CA LEU A 25 -2.38 -5.23 0.17
C LEU A 25 -2.98 -6.51 0.74
N VAL A 26 -2.12 -7.47 1.03
CA VAL A 26 -2.49 -8.78 1.57
C VAL A 26 -2.07 -8.83 3.02
N ILE A 27 -3.01 -9.10 3.92
CA ILE A 27 -2.73 -9.26 5.36
C ILE A 27 -2.99 -10.72 5.71
N LYS A 28 -1.97 -11.43 6.17
CA LYS A 28 -2.14 -12.73 6.81
C LYS A 28 -2.69 -12.50 8.23
N ARG A 29 -3.82 -13.12 8.58
CA ARG A 29 -4.42 -13.07 9.93
C ARG A 29 -3.70 -14.02 10.89
N GLU A 30 -2.42 -13.76 11.12
CA GLU A 30 -1.56 -14.51 12.01
C GLU A 30 -0.51 -13.57 12.57
N GLU A 31 -0.27 -13.63 13.88
CA GLU A 31 0.72 -12.78 14.53
C GLU A 31 2.12 -13.04 13.94
N PRO A 32 2.93 -11.98 13.72
CA PRO A 32 4.29 -12.13 13.27
C PRO A 32 5.14 -12.87 14.32
N LYS A 33 6.06 -13.72 13.85
CA LYS A 33 6.93 -14.52 14.73
C LYS A 33 7.98 -13.66 15.45
N GLU A 34 8.45 -12.62 14.78
CA GLU A 34 9.50 -11.72 15.26
C GLU A 34 9.09 -10.27 14.98
N LEU A 35 9.41 -9.39 15.92
CA LEU A 35 9.20 -7.95 15.79
C LEU A 35 10.55 -7.24 15.90
N PRO A 36 10.82 -6.23 15.05
CA PRO A 36 12.04 -5.46 15.15
C PRO A 36 12.00 -4.50 16.35
N GLU A 37 13.17 -4.06 16.82
CA GLU A 37 13.25 -3.01 17.85
C GLU A 37 12.84 -1.63 17.30
N GLU A 38 13.06 -1.40 16.00
CA GLU A 38 12.80 -0.13 15.34
C GLU A 38 12.34 -0.34 13.88
N LEU A 39 11.44 0.52 13.42
CA LEU A 39 11.07 0.68 12.01
C LEU A 39 11.23 2.14 11.60
N TYR A 40 11.97 2.38 10.52
CA TYR A 40 12.09 3.69 9.90
C TYR A 40 11.11 3.83 8.73
N PHE A 41 10.22 4.80 8.83
CA PHE A 41 9.25 5.18 7.79
C PHE A 41 9.88 6.21 6.87
N ASP A 42 10.49 5.71 5.80
CA ASP A 42 10.98 6.52 4.68
C ASP A 42 9.84 6.84 3.68
N MET A 43 10.15 7.47 2.55
CA MET A 43 9.20 7.68 1.44
C MET A 43 9.71 7.08 0.11
N GLY A 44 8.79 6.79 -0.81
CA GLY A 44 9.10 6.10 -2.07
C GLY A 44 8.18 6.43 -3.23
N GLU A 45 8.45 5.77 -4.34
CA GLU A 45 7.67 5.82 -5.58
C GLU A 45 7.02 4.46 -5.80
N PHE A 46 5.70 4.43 -5.97
CA PHE A 46 4.94 3.23 -6.26
C PHE A 46 3.87 3.49 -7.32
N GLY A 47 4.20 3.24 -8.57
CA GLY A 47 3.27 3.52 -9.67
C GLY A 47 3.68 2.96 -11.03
N TRP A 48 4.79 2.25 -11.10
CA TRP A 48 5.29 1.65 -12.35
C TRP A 48 5.91 0.27 -12.17
N GLU A 49 6.39 0.00 -10.96
CA GLU A 49 7.11 -1.18 -10.57
C GLU A 49 6.19 -2.38 -10.34
N GLN A 50 6.68 -3.54 -10.76
CA GLN A 50 5.99 -4.82 -10.55
C GLN A 50 6.75 -5.63 -9.51
N SER A 51 6.20 -5.78 -8.32
CA SER A 51 6.92 -6.42 -7.22
C SER A 51 5.98 -7.09 -6.21
N TRP A 52 6.53 -8.11 -5.57
CA TRP A 52 5.98 -8.78 -4.39
C TRP A 52 6.86 -8.43 -3.20
N ASN A 53 6.40 -7.55 -2.32
CA ASN A 53 7.19 -7.05 -1.20
C ASN A 53 6.62 -7.59 0.12
N SER A 54 7.42 -8.35 0.85
CA SER A 54 7.07 -8.90 2.17
C SER A 54 7.78 -8.20 3.33
N ASP A 55 8.82 -7.40 3.04
CA ASP A 55 9.64 -6.76 4.06
C ASP A 55 8.94 -5.53 4.69
N ALA A 56 9.22 -5.32 5.98
CA ALA A 56 8.63 -4.25 6.76
C ALA A 56 9.07 -2.86 6.28
N GLU A 57 10.29 -2.73 5.75
CA GLU A 57 10.83 -1.44 5.28
C GLU A 57 10.05 -0.92 4.08
N THR A 58 9.82 -1.76 3.07
CA THR A 58 9.07 -1.39 1.86
C THR A 58 7.61 -1.14 2.17
N LYS A 59 6.98 -1.97 3.01
CA LYS A 59 5.61 -1.76 3.50
C LYS A 59 5.49 -0.46 4.32
N GLY A 60 6.44 -0.18 5.20
CA GLY A 60 6.51 1.06 5.96
C GLY A 60 6.65 2.29 5.06
N ARG A 61 7.55 2.23 4.06
CA ARG A 61 7.74 3.27 3.05
C ARG A 61 6.46 3.54 2.26
N TYR A 62 5.76 2.48 1.85
CA TYR A 62 4.48 2.58 1.15
C TYR A 62 3.43 3.27 2.01
N LEU A 63 3.25 2.82 3.26
CA LEU A 63 2.27 3.41 4.17
C LEU A 63 2.53 4.88 4.45
N HIS A 64 3.80 5.26 4.68
CA HIS A 64 4.16 6.65 4.89
C HIS A 64 3.87 7.52 3.66
N THR A 65 4.25 7.03 2.47
CA THR A 65 3.98 7.71 1.20
C THR A 65 2.47 7.87 0.98
N ALA A 66 1.66 6.86 1.29
CA ALA A 66 0.20 6.90 1.16
C ALA A 66 -0.43 7.97 2.07
N ILE A 67 -0.05 8.00 3.35
CA ILE A 67 -0.58 8.97 4.32
C ILE A 67 -0.14 10.39 3.96
N TYR A 68 1.13 10.57 3.57
CA TYR A 68 1.65 11.86 3.11
C TYR A 68 0.88 12.36 1.90
N GLN A 69 0.83 11.57 0.82
CA GLN A 69 0.25 12.04 -0.42
C GLN A 69 -1.26 12.27 -0.29
N ARG A 70 -1.98 11.41 0.43
CA ARG A 70 -3.41 11.58 0.67
C ARG A 70 -3.71 12.83 1.47
N PHE A 71 -3.08 13.00 2.64
CA PHE A 71 -3.48 14.02 3.61
C PHE A 71 -2.63 15.27 3.55
N TYR A 72 -1.31 15.15 3.41
CA TYR A 72 -0.41 16.30 3.39
C TYR A 72 -0.39 17.01 2.03
N ASP A 73 -0.32 16.26 0.93
CA ASP A 73 -0.21 16.82 -0.42
C ASP A 73 -1.60 17.08 -1.06
N TYR A 74 -2.40 16.02 -1.25
CA TYR A 74 -3.67 16.11 -1.97
C TYR A 74 -4.76 16.87 -1.21
N GLU A 75 -5.02 16.53 0.05
CA GLU A 75 -6.02 17.25 0.88
C GLU A 75 -5.49 18.54 1.49
N ASN A 76 -4.15 18.70 1.55
CA ASN A 76 -3.50 19.78 2.29
C ASN A 76 -3.96 19.87 3.77
N ASP A 77 -4.29 18.72 4.37
CA ASP A 77 -4.61 18.53 5.78
C ASP A 77 -3.39 17.95 6.52
N LYS A 78 -2.45 18.84 6.83
CA LYS A 78 -1.25 18.51 7.59
C LYS A 78 -1.57 17.97 8.99
N GLN A 79 -2.69 18.41 9.58
CA GLN A 79 -3.08 17.96 10.91
C GLN A 79 -3.47 16.49 10.88
N LYS A 80 -4.29 16.06 9.90
CA LYS A 80 -4.68 14.66 9.71
C LYS A 80 -3.48 13.77 9.41
N TYR A 81 -2.53 14.25 8.59
CA TYR A 81 -1.25 13.57 8.37
C TYR A 81 -0.51 13.28 9.69
N TYR A 82 -0.28 14.29 10.53
CA TYR A 82 0.42 14.10 11.80
C TYR A 82 -0.40 13.29 12.82
N GLU A 83 -1.73 13.39 12.81
CA GLU A 83 -2.61 12.58 13.63
C GLU A 83 -2.41 11.09 13.32
N TYR A 84 -2.44 10.71 12.05
CA TYR A 84 -2.31 9.31 11.63
C TYR A 84 -0.91 8.78 11.89
N ARG A 85 0.13 9.58 11.61
CA ARG A 85 1.52 9.27 11.96
C ARG A 85 1.68 9.00 13.46
N ASN A 86 1.08 9.83 14.31
CA ASN A 86 1.15 9.66 15.76
C ASN A 86 0.38 8.42 16.23
N LYS A 87 -0.82 8.16 15.69
CA LYS A 87 -1.58 6.93 15.97
C LYS A 87 -0.79 5.67 15.64
N ILE A 88 -0.13 5.63 14.47
CA ILE A 88 0.74 4.51 14.07
C ILE A 88 1.92 4.38 15.03
N THR A 89 2.55 5.50 15.41
CA THR A 89 3.65 5.52 16.39
C THR A 89 3.21 4.95 17.75
N ASP A 90 2.02 5.33 18.23
CA ASP A 90 1.46 4.83 19.48
C ASP A 90 1.13 3.34 19.40
N ILE A 91 0.59 2.87 18.28
CA ILE A 91 0.37 1.43 18.04
C ILE A 91 1.69 0.68 18.13
N LEU A 92 2.72 1.09 17.38
CA LEU A 92 4.03 0.44 17.39
C LEU A 92 4.68 0.44 18.79
N SER A 93 4.56 1.54 19.52
CA SER A 93 5.06 1.66 20.90
C SER A 93 4.42 0.64 21.85
N ASN A 94 3.12 0.35 21.68
CA ASN A 94 2.43 -0.70 22.46
C ASN A 94 2.99 -2.11 22.20
N TYR A 95 3.63 -2.32 21.05
CA TYR A 95 4.34 -3.54 20.69
C TYR A 95 5.86 -3.45 20.96
N HIS A 96 6.31 -2.40 21.68
CA HIS A 96 7.71 -2.13 21.99
C HIS A 96 8.60 -1.88 20.76
N ILE A 97 8.00 -1.41 19.66
CA ILE A 97 8.70 -1.06 18.42
C ILE A 97 8.85 0.46 18.37
N LYS A 98 10.08 0.94 18.22
CA LYS A 98 10.35 2.36 18.01
C LYS A 98 10.01 2.75 16.57
N ALA A 99 9.22 3.79 16.38
CA ALA A 99 8.95 4.37 15.06
C ALA A 99 9.81 5.62 14.84
N SER A 100 10.58 5.63 13.77
CA SER A 100 11.29 6.82 13.27
C SER A 100 10.75 7.18 11.89
N TRP A 101 10.74 8.45 11.52
CA TRP A 101 10.10 8.91 10.28
C TRP A 101 10.99 9.90 9.54
N LEU A 102 10.97 9.84 8.21
CA LEU A 102 11.49 10.93 7.39
C LEU A 102 10.72 12.21 7.70
N ASP A 103 11.45 13.30 7.93
CA ASP A 103 10.84 14.61 8.13
C ASP A 103 10.43 15.20 6.77
N VAL A 104 9.12 15.27 6.54
CA VAL A 104 8.55 15.75 5.27
C VAL A 104 8.87 17.22 4.98
N GLU A 105 9.23 18.00 6.00
CA GLU A 105 9.68 19.39 5.81
C GLU A 105 11.10 19.48 5.24
N THR A 106 11.85 18.38 5.26
CA THR A 106 13.21 18.28 4.71
C THR A 106 13.26 17.78 3.27
N ILE A 107 12.10 17.43 2.70
CA ILE A 107 11.99 16.92 1.32
C ILE A 107 12.36 18.02 0.33
N GLU A 108 13.22 17.69 -0.63
CA GLU A 108 13.63 18.64 -1.67
C GLU A 108 12.45 18.96 -2.61
N PRO A 109 12.33 20.21 -3.08
CA PRO A 109 11.42 20.53 -4.17
C PRO A 109 11.73 19.63 -5.38
N ASN A 110 10.71 18.95 -5.91
CA ASN A 110 10.78 17.96 -7.01
C ASN A 110 11.24 16.55 -6.63
N SER A 111 11.33 16.18 -5.36
CA SER A 111 11.34 14.76 -4.99
C SER A 111 10.05 14.11 -5.47
N TRP A 112 10.18 13.03 -6.24
CA TRP A 112 9.06 12.23 -6.69
C TRP A 112 8.76 11.22 -5.59
N TYR A 113 7.85 11.55 -4.68
CA TYR A 113 7.28 10.58 -3.76
C TYR A 113 5.80 10.49 -4.04
N TYR A 114 5.39 9.38 -4.65
CA TYR A 114 4.01 9.21 -5.04
C TYR A 114 3.65 7.73 -5.06
N ILE A 115 2.39 7.49 -4.78
CA ILE A 115 1.65 6.31 -5.09
C ILE A 115 0.64 6.74 -6.15
N ASP A 116 0.65 6.05 -7.28
CA ASP A 116 -0.39 6.24 -8.27
C ASP A 116 -1.73 5.70 -7.70
N HIS A 117 -2.83 6.43 -7.94
CA HIS A 117 -4.14 6.17 -7.31
C HIS A 117 -4.17 6.16 -5.76
N CYS A 118 -3.35 6.99 -5.09
CA CYS A 118 -3.25 7.02 -3.62
C CYS A 118 -4.58 7.32 -2.89
N ASP A 119 -5.55 7.96 -3.54
CA ASP A 119 -6.84 8.32 -2.96
C ASP A 119 -7.67 7.09 -2.56
N GLU A 120 -7.40 5.94 -3.20
CA GLU A 120 -8.09 4.68 -2.95
C GLU A 120 -7.61 3.94 -1.69
N LEU A 121 -6.52 4.42 -1.08
CA LEU A 121 -5.91 3.80 0.10
C LEU A 121 -6.50 4.31 1.42
N GLU A 122 -7.36 5.34 1.41
CA GLU A 122 -7.91 5.90 2.64
C GLU A 122 -8.65 4.84 3.48
N GLY A 123 -9.47 4.00 2.83
CA GLY A 123 -10.18 2.92 3.51
C GLY A 123 -9.25 1.87 4.14
N PHE A 124 -8.11 1.58 3.50
CA PHE A 124 -7.09 0.71 4.08
C PHE A 124 -6.39 1.37 5.27
N ILE A 125 -6.03 2.65 5.16
CA ILE A 125 -5.36 3.41 6.23
C ILE A 125 -6.27 3.47 7.46
N GLU A 126 -7.56 3.77 7.29
CA GLU A 126 -8.55 3.77 8.37
C GLU A 126 -8.67 2.37 8.99
N LEU A 127 -8.73 1.32 8.17
CA LEU A 127 -8.83 -0.07 8.64
C LEU A 127 -7.68 -0.45 9.59
N ILE A 128 -6.43 -0.17 9.23
CA ILE A 128 -5.26 -0.56 10.04
C ILE A 128 -5.07 0.33 11.27
N ILE A 129 -5.57 1.57 11.23
CA ILE A 129 -5.61 2.47 12.40
C ILE A 129 -6.65 1.98 13.41
N ASP A 130 -7.84 1.60 12.95
CA ASP A 130 -8.93 1.14 13.80
C ASP A 130 -8.71 -0.27 14.35
N GLN A 131 -7.87 -1.08 13.68
CA GLN A 131 -7.52 -2.43 14.09
C GLN A 131 -6.00 -2.59 14.22
N PRO A 132 -5.39 -2.19 15.35
CA PRO A 132 -3.94 -2.18 15.55
C PRO A 132 -3.23 -3.51 15.26
N SER A 133 -3.87 -4.65 15.51
CA SER A 133 -3.29 -5.96 15.19
C SER A 133 -3.10 -6.14 13.68
N LEU A 134 -4.00 -5.61 12.84
CA LEU A 134 -3.86 -5.68 11.39
C LEU A 134 -2.68 -4.85 10.88
N LEU A 135 -2.38 -3.72 11.52
CA LEU A 135 -1.17 -2.95 11.19
C LEU A 135 0.10 -3.78 11.46
N ILE A 136 0.15 -4.44 12.62
CA ILE A 136 1.29 -5.28 13.02
C ILE A 136 1.42 -6.50 12.11
N ASP A 137 0.32 -7.21 11.86
CA ASP A 137 0.27 -8.35 10.94
C ASP A 137 0.67 -7.93 9.53
N TRP A 138 0.20 -6.78 9.05
CA TRP A 138 0.56 -6.30 7.72
C TRP A 138 2.03 -5.92 7.64
N LEU A 139 2.57 -5.15 8.58
CA LEU A 139 3.97 -4.70 8.55
C LEU A 139 4.97 -5.84 8.73
N PHE A 140 4.72 -6.77 9.67
CA PHE A 140 5.77 -7.68 10.15
C PHE A 140 5.53 -9.15 9.85
N ASN A 141 4.34 -9.57 9.40
CA ASN A 141 4.17 -10.95 8.94
C ASN A 141 4.77 -11.09 7.53
N GLU A 142 5.68 -12.04 7.35
CA GLU A 142 6.33 -12.34 6.06
C GLU A 142 5.35 -12.85 4.99
N GLN A 143 4.19 -13.34 5.41
CA GLN A 143 3.09 -13.75 4.52
C GLN A 143 2.12 -12.61 4.19
N SER A 144 2.27 -11.44 4.84
CA SER A 144 1.59 -10.21 4.46
C SER A 144 2.41 -9.48 3.39
N LEU A 145 1.75 -9.06 2.32
CA LEU A 145 2.38 -8.65 1.08
C LEU A 145 1.85 -7.28 0.64
N LEU A 146 2.76 -6.47 0.12
CA LEU A 146 2.46 -5.38 -0.79
C LEU A 146 2.79 -5.86 -2.20
N ILE A 147 1.76 -5.97 -3.04
CA ILE A 147 1.90 -6.25 -4.46
C ILE A 147 1.70 -4.94 -5.21
N THR A 148 2.66 -4.59 -6.04
CA THR A 148 2.58 -3.48 -6.99
C THR A 148 2.64 -4.08 -8.38
N ASP A 149 1.82 -3.55 -9.28
CA ASP A 149 1.70 -4.05 -10.64
C ASP A 149 1.35 -2.91 -11.60
N ASN A 150 1.50 -3.17 -12.90
CA ASN A 150 1.33 -2.20 -13.98
C ASN A 150 0.96 -2.92 -15.28
N ASP A 151 -0.08 -2.43 -15.94
CA ASP A 151 -0.69 -3.01 -17.14
C ASP A 151 0.14 -2.90 -18.43
N ASN A 152 1.33 -2.27 -18.38
CA ASN A 152 2.29 -2.21 -19.49
C ASN A 152 3.22 -3.43 -19.59
N SER A 153 2.98 -4.45 -18.79
CA SER A 153 3.80 -5.66 -18.73
C SER A 153 2.98 -6.89 -19.03
N ASP A 154 3.66 -7.95 -19.48
CA ASP A 154 3.05 -9.26 -19.68
C ASP A 154 2.82 -10.02 -18.35
N MET A 155 3.19 -9.42 -17.21
CA MET A 155 3.00 -10.02 -15.88
C MET A 155 1.64 -9.59 -15.31
N GLU A 156 0.95 -10.52 -14.64
CA GLU A 156 -0.39 -10.36 -14.06
C GLU A 156 -0.31 -10.59 -12.53
N TYR A 157 0.54 -9.83 -11.83
CA TYR A 157 0.78 -10.03 -10.39
C TYR A 157 -0.43 -9.71 -9.55
N PHE A 158 -1.20 -8.68 -9.93
CA PHE A 158 -2.44 -8.38 -9.25
C PHE A 158 -3.43 -9.54 -9.38
N GLU A 159 -3.68 -10.03 -10.60
CA GLU A 159 -4.60 -11.15 -10.84
C GLU A 159 -4.12 -12.43 -10.14
N GLU A 160 -2.81 -12.69 -10.15
CA GLU A 160 -2.23 -13.81 -9.41
C GLU A 160 -2.49 -13.68 -7.91
N ALA A 161 -2.31 -12.48 -7.34
CA ALA A 161 -2.57 -12.22 -5.93
C ALA A 161 -4.06 -12.37 -5.60
N GLU A 162 -4.96 -11.84 -6.43
CA GLU A 162 -6.40 -11.96 -6.23
C GLU A 162 -6.80 -13.45 -6.20
N GLN A 163 -6.40 -14.23 -7.21
CA GLN A 163 -6.71 -15.66 -7.28
C GLN A 163 -6.15 -16.45 -6.09
N LYS A 164 -5.00 -16.02 -5.57
CA LYS A 164 -4.31 -16.73 -4.50
C LYS A 164 -4.86 -16.42 -3.11
N TYR A 165 -5.26 -15.18 -2.85
CA TYR A 165 -5.55 -14.69 -1.50
C TYR A 165 -6.96 -14.15 -1.28
N ALA A 166 -7.70 -13.70 -2.30
CA ALA A 166 -8.98 -13.02 -2.10
C ALA A 166 -10.04 -13.90 -1.41
N ASP A 167 -10.09 -15.19 -1.75
CA ASP A 167 -11.04 -16.14 -1.19
C ASP A 167 -10.50 -16.93 0.03
N LYS A 168 -9.34 -16.56 0.56
CA LYS A 168 -8.71 -17.27 1.67
C LYS A 168 -9.14 -16.68 3.01
N GLU A 169 -9.81 -17.48 3.84
CA GLU A 169 -10.33 -17.04 5.14
C GLU A 169 -9.26 -16.50 6.11
N ASP A 170 -8.03 -17.02 5.99
CA ASP A 170 -6.87 -16.63 6.78
C ASP A 170 -6.16 -15.37 6.25
N TYR A 171 -6.69 -14.77 5.18
CA TYR A 171 -6.17 -13.53 4.60
C TYR A 171 -7.23 -12.43 4.55
N ILE A 172 -6.76 -11.19 4.54
CA ILE A 172 -7.50 -10.02 4.06
C ILE A 172 -6.83 -9.60 2.77
N PHE A 173 -7.60 -9.50 1.70
CA PHE A 173 -7.16 -8.95 0.43
C PHE A 173 -7.79 -7.57 0.24
N TYR A 174 -6.95 -6.54 0.17
CA TYR A 174 -7.35 -5.19 -0.22
C TYR A 174 -6.66 -4.87 -1.53
N GLY A 175 -7.34 -5.15 -2.64
CA GLY A 175 -6.89 -4.77 -3.98
C GLY A 175 -7.98 -3.96 -4.66
N LYS A 176 -7.59 -3.04 -5.53
CA LYS A 176 -8.53 -2.31 -6.37
C LYS A 176 -8.01 -2.26 -7.81
N TYR A 177 -8.87 -2.70 -8.71
CA TYR A 177 -8.66 -2.62 -10.16
C TYR A 177 -9.04 -1.22 -10.64
N ASN A 178 -8.23 -0.67 -11.56
CA ASN A 178 -8.59 0.47 -12.37
C ASN A 178 -9.39 0.05 -13.62
#